data_AF-X1RZE8-F1
#
_entry.id   AF-X1RZE8-F1
#
_cell.length_a   1.000
_cell.length_b   1.000
_cell.length_c   1.000
_cell.angle_alpha   90.00
_cell.angle_beta   90.00
_cell.angle_gamma   90.00
#
_symmetry.space_group_name_H-M   'P 1'
#
loop_
_entity.id
_entity.type
_entity.pdbx_description
1 polymer ?
#
loop_
_entity_poly.entity_id
_entity_poly.type
_entity_poly.pdbx_seq_one_letter_code
_entity_poly.pdbx_strand_id
1 'polypeptide(L)'
;AKALLMLLSIGMVALIYSLQFGFQFLMENPDLKNYVMWYPPLWFSNIILYTFDTTLLDIYILNIWMSLTLAILVPMLILYFSYKGAEKFYTLEGGIEKASSTIENENIFYKFNRRIMGSKWEGLVITQLKQFFRKKENITKLVYLGGLTCVYGLIFSFSMREAPGDFLSGGFVVLMVVFMGGMLYGLMLGSFIFVGSKDLLWVYKRSPRNVNSLVYSYIIAMLIINTILALGVTIFFTILFEFDAFYV
;
A
#
# COMPACT_ATOMS: atom_id res chain seq x y z
N ALA A 1 5.78 -5.31 -31.65
CA ALA A 1 5.72 -4.40 -30.50
C ALA A 1 4.45 -3.55 -30.48
N LYS A 2 4.21 -2.66 -31.48
CA LYS A 2 3.03 -1.75 -31.49
C LYS A 2 1.68 -2.47 -31.50
N ALA A 3 1.51 -3.52 -32.30
CA ALA A 3 0.28 -4.32 -32.33
C ALA A 3 -0.01 -5.02 -30.99
N LEU A 4 1.02 -5.52 -30.31
CA LEU A 4 0.89 -6.15 -29.00
C LEU A 4 0.51 -5.14 -27.92
N LEU A 5 1.09 -3.93 -27.95
CA LEU A 5 0.69 -2.83 -27.07
C LEU A 5 -0.77 -2.42 -27.29
N MET A 6 -1.22 -2.35 -28.55
CA MET A 6 -2.60 -2.04 -28.88
C MET A 6 -3.57 -3.13 -28.42
N LEU A 7 -3.19 -4.40 -28.55
CA LEU A 7 -4.00 -5.52 -28.08
C LEU A 7 -4.08 -5.54 -26.54
N LEU A 8 -2.97 -5.22 -25.87
CA LEU A 8 -2.93 -5.03 -24.42
C LEU A 8 -3.80 -3.87 -23.95
N SER A 9 -3.77 -2.72 -24.65
CA SER A 9 -4.58 -1.57 -24.28
C SER A 9 -6.06 -1.84 -24.49
N ILE A 10 -6.45 -2.46 -25.61
CA ILE A 10 -7.84 -2.90 -25.85
C ILE A 10 -8.27 -3.91 -24.79
N GLY A 11 -7.42 -4.88 -24.47
CA GLY A 11 -7.69 -5.87 -23.43
C GLY A 11 -7.91 -5.24 -22.05
N MET A 12 -7.08 -4.25 -21.68
CA MET A 12 -7.23 -3.50 -20.43
C MET A 12 -8.54 -2.70 -20.41
N VAL A 13 -8.89 -2.02 -21.51
CA VAL A 13 -10.15 -1.27 -21.62
C VAL A 13 -11.35 -2.22 -21.51
N ALA A 14 -11.33 -3.35 -22.23
CA ALA A 14 -12.38 -4.35 -22.15
C ALA A 14 -12.54 -4.91 -20.73
N LEU A 15 -11.43 -5.16 -20.03
CA LEU A 15 -11.43 -5.61 -18.64
C LEU A 15 -12.08 -4.57 -17.72
N ILE A 16 -11.70 -3.29 -17.85
CA ILE A 16 -12.28 -2.18 -17.06
C ILE A 16 -13.79 -2.09 -17.28
N TYR A 17 -14.25 -2.10 -18.53
CA TYR A 17 -15.68 -2.06 -18.83
C TYR A 17 -16.41 -3.31 -18.33
N SER A 18 -15.81 -4.50 -18.45
CA SER A 18 -16.43 -5.72 -17.90
C SER A 18 -16.61 -5.66 -16.39
N LEU A 19 -15.63 -5.07 -15.68
CA LEU A 19 -15.74 -4.85 -14.24
C LEU A 19 -16.82 -3.83 -13.92
N GLN A 20 -16.89 -2.72 -14.66
CA GLN A 20 -17.92 -1.70 -14.48
C GLN A 20 -19.33 -2.28 -14.67
N PHE A 21 -19.57 -3.00 -15.77
CA PHE A 21 -20.84 -3.67 -16.01
C PHE A 21 -21.13 -4.76 -14.97
N GLY A 22 -20.11 -5.53 -14.57
CA GLY A 22 -20.23 -6.53 -13.52
C GLY A 22 -20.68 -5.91 -12.19
N PHE A 23 -20.07 -4.80 -11.78
CA PHE A 23 -20.46 -4.08 -10.56
C PHE A 23 -21.86 -3.48 -10.66
N GLN A 24 -22.23 -2.92 -11.81
CA GLN A 24 -23.59 -2.42 -12.02
C GLN A 24 -24.64 -3.54 -11.91
N PHE A 25 -24.39 -4.67 -12.57
CA PHE A 25 -25.25 -5.86 -12.50
C PHE A 25 -25.40 -6.40 -11.06
N LEU A 26 -24.33 -6.35 -10.27
CA LEU A 26 -24.35 -6.74 -8.85
C LEU A 26 -25.16 -5.76 -7.99
N MET A 27 -25.14 -4.47 -8.31
CA MET A 27 -25.95 -3.47 -7.59
C MET A 27 -27.44 -3.69 -7.81
N GLU A 28 -27.83 -4.05 -9.03
CA GLU A 28 -29.20 -4.32 -9.46
C GLU A 28 -29.75 -5.66 -8.91
N ASN A 29 -28.89 -6.65 -8.64
CA ASN A 29 -29.30 -7.98 -8.16
C ASN A 29 -28.82 -8.25 -6.72
N PRO A 30 -29.65 -7.93 -5.69
CA PRO A 30 -29.24 -8.03 -4.29
C PRO A 30 -28.85 -9.45 -3.84
N ASP A 31 -29.42 -10.48 -4.44
CA ASP A 31 -29.14 -11.87 -4.05
C ASP A 31 -27.73 -12.33 -4.45
N LEU A 32 -27.15 -11.74 -5.50
CA LEU A 32 -25.79 -12.05 -5.94
C LEU A 32 -24.72 -11.38 -5.08
N LYS A 33 -25.11 -10.43 -4.24
CA LYS A 33 -24.20 -9.62 -3.42
C LYS A 33 -23.42 -10.47 -2.41
N ASN A 34 -24.03 -11.53 -1.86
CA ASN A 34 -23.36 -12.45 -0.93
C ASN A 34 -22.19 -13.23 -1.55
N TYR A 35 -22.19 -13.46 -2.87
CA TYR A 35 -21.09 -14.17 -3.53
C TYR A 35 -19.83 -13.33 -3.68
N VAL A 36 -19.99 -12.00 -3.76
CA VAL A 36 -18.88 -11.05 -3.88
C VAL A 36 -18.30 -10.70 -2.52
N MET A 37 -18.89 -11.21 -1.44
CA MET A 37 -18.45 -11.03 -0.07
C MET A 37 -16.97 -11.39 0.16
N TRP A 38 -16.38 -12.27 -0.65
CA TRP A 38 -14.97 -12.66 -0.54
C TRP A 38 -14.00 -11.69 -1.23
N TYR A 39 -14.49 -10.65 -1.89
CA TYR A 39 -13.67 -9.70 -2.62
C TYR A 39 -13.03 -8.69 -1.65
N PRO A 40 -11.70 -8.70 -1.42
CA PRO A 40 -11.07 -7.90 -0.38
C PRO A 40 -11.34 -6.39 -0.44
N PRO A 41 -11.40 -5.75 -1.62
CA PRO A 41 -11.72 -4.32 -1.72
C PRO A 41 -13.06 -3.94 -1.09
N LEU A 42 -14.07 -4.83 -1.08
CA LEU A 42 -15.36 -4.56 -0.44
C LEU A 42 -15.25 -4.49 1.08
N TRP A 43 -14.36 -5.27 1.70
CA TRP A 43 -14.18 -5.22 3.16
C TRP A 43 -13.66 -3.85 3.59
N PHE A 44 -12.65 -3.36 2.88
CA PHE A 44 -12.06 -2.06 3.17
C PHE A 44 -13.02 -0.92 2.80
N SER A 45 -13.72 -1.02 1.67
CA SER A 45 -14.73 -0.04 1.26
C SER A 45 -15.85 0.09 2.30
N ASN A 46 -16.35 -1.02 2.86
CA ASN A 46 -17.36 -1.00 3.92
C ASN A 46 -16.85 -0.38 5.23
N ILE A 47 -15.61 -0.67 5.62
CA ILE A 47 -14.99 -0.06 6.81
C ILE A 47 -14.85 1.45 6.63
N ILE A 48 -14.43 1.88 5.44
CA ILE A 48 -14.30 3.30 5.10
C ILE A 48 -15.67 4.00 5.17
N LEU A 49 -16.68 3.43 4.52
CA LEU A 49 -18.04 4.01 4.51
C LEU A 49 -18.64 4.09 5.91
N TYR A 50 -18.50 3.02 6.72
CA TYR A 50 -18.91 3.00 8.13
C TYR A 50 -18.28 4.15 8.95
N THR A 51 -17.04 4.52 8.64
CA THR A 51 -16.32 5.56 9.37
C THR A 51 -16.86 6.97 9.07
N PHE A 52 -17.48 7.19 7.91
CA PHE A 52 -18.05 8.48 7.51
C PHE A 52 -19.52 8.62 7.85
N ASP A 53 -20.34 7.65 7.44
CA ASP A 53 -21.78 7.71 7.65
C ASP A 53 -22.35 6.29 7.74
N THR A 54 -22.97 5.99 8.88
CA THR A 54 -23.59 4.69 9.12
C THR A 54 -24.84 4.47 8.26
N THR A 55 -25.47 5.52 7.72
CA THR A 55 -26.65 5.40 6.87
C THR A 55 -26.32 4.93 5.45
N LEU A 56 -25.06 5.12 5.00
CA LEU A 56 -24.58 4.60 3.72
C LEU A 56 -24.38 3.07 3.72
N LEU A 57 -24.41 2.44 4.89
CA LEU A 57 -24.28 0.98 5.04
C LEU A 57 -25.53 0.23 4.61
N ASP A 58 -26.71 0.84 4.71
CA ASP A 58 -27.97 0.21 4.26
C ASP A 58 -27.97 -0.06 2.74
N ILE A 59 -27.03 0.57 2.01
CA ILE A 59 -26.84 0.40 0.56
C ILE A 59 -25.86 -0.75 0.23
N TYR A 60 -25.05 -1.24 1.20
CA TYR A 60 -23.98 -2.23 0.94
C TYR A 60 -23.93 -3.45 1.90
N ILE A 61 -23.05 -4.40 1.55
CA ILE A 61 -23.28 -5.85 1.42
C ILE A 61 -22.90 -6.70 2.66
N LEU A 62 -22.10 -6.18 3.59
CA LEU A 62 -21.62 -6.93 4.75
C LEU A 62 -21.85 -6.19 6.06
N ASN A 63 -22.23 -6.93 7.10
CA ASN A 63 -22.10 -6.49 8.48
C ASN A 63 -20.66 -5.98 8.73
N ILE A 64 -20.53 -4.78 9.31
CA ILE A 64 -19.23 -4.15 9.61
C ILE A 64 -18.30 -5.10 10.37
N TRP A 65 -18.84 -5.85 11.34
CA TRP A 65 -18.07 -6.81 12.13
C TRP A 65 -17.45 -7.90 11.27
N MET A 66 -18.17 -8.33 10.23
CA MET A 66 -17.71 -9.35 9.30
C MET A 66 -16.64 -8.79 8.36
N SER A 67 -16.84 -7.56 7.84
CA SER A 67 -15.83 -6.86 7.03
C SER A 67 -14.53 -6.67 7.81
N LEU A 68 -14.62 -6.24 9.07
CA LEU A 68 -13.48 -6.00 9.95
C LEU A 68 -12.75 -7.30 10.31
N THR A 69 -13.51 -8.38 10.55
CA THR A 69 -12.94 -9.71 10.79
C THR A 69 -12.18 -10.21 9.55
N LEU A 70 -12.76 -10.12 8.36
CA LEU A 70 -12.12 -10.56 7.11
C LEU A 70 -10.89 -9.71 6.77
N ALA A 71 -10.97 -8.39 6.94
CA ALA A 71 -9.87 -7.45 6.69
C ALA A 71 -8.64 -7.70 7.57
N ILE A 72 -8.81 -8.29 8.76
CA ILE A 72 -7.68 -8.63 9.65
C ILE A 72 -7.26 -10.10 9.47
N LEU A 73 -8.22 -11.01 9.48
CA LEU A 73 -7.98 -12.45 9.51
C LEU A 73 -7.37 -12.94 8.20
N VAL A 74 -7.83 -12.44 7.04
CA VAL A 74 -7.30 -12.89 5.75
C VAL A 74 -5.84 -12.46 5.55
N PRO A 75 -5.43 -11.19 5.78
CA PRO A 75 -4.02 -10.82 5.73
C PRO A 75 -3.17 -11.60 6.73
N MET A 76 -3.66 -11.87 7.95
CA MET A 76 -2.94 -12.71 8.92
C MET A 76 -2.76 -14.15 8.41
N LEU A 77 -3.78 -14.75 7.81
CA LEU A 77 -3.68 -16.08 7.21
C LEU A 77 -2.71 -16.10 6.03
N ILE A 78 -2.79 -15.12 5.13
CA ILE A 78 -1.85 -14.98 4.01
C ILE A 78 -0.42 -14.85 4.55
N LEU A 79 -0.20 -14.04 5.57
CA LEU A 79 1.09 -13.88 6.22
C LEU A 79 1.56 -15.21 6.82
N TYR A 80 0.70 -15.94 7.53
CA TYR A 80 1.01 -17.23 8.12
C TYR A 80 1.39 -18.29 7.07
N PHE A 81 0.61 -18.41 5.99
CA PHE A 81 0.89 -19.35 4.90
C PHE A 81 2.14 -18.96 4.13
N SER A 82 2.32 -17.65 3.86
CA SER A 82 3.53 -17.13 3.20
C SER A 82 4.77 -17.38 4.05
N TYR A 83 4.67 -17.20 5.36
CA TYR A 83 5.76 -17.48 6.31
C TYR A 83 6.13 -18.97 6.31
N LYS A 84 5.14 -19.88 6.37
CA LYS A 84 5.40 -21.32 6.28
C LYS A 84 5.94 -21.75 4.92
N GLY A 85 5.51 -21.10 3.83
CA GLY A 85 5.95 -21.41 2.47
C GLY A 85 7.33 -20.87 2.11
N ALA A 86 7.78 -19.80 2.80
CA ALA A 86 9.05 -19.14 2.51
C ALA A 86 10.24 -20.10 2.57
N GLU A 87 10.29 -21.03 3.53
CA GLU A 87 11.42 -21.95 3.66
C GLU A 87 11.70 -22.80 2.42
N LYS A 88 10.66 -23.11 1.62
CA LYS A 88 10.77 -23.97 0.42
C LYS A 88 11.16 -23.20 -0.85
N PHE A 89 10.91 -21.89 -0.91
CA PHE A 89 11.07 -21.11 -2.15
C PHE A 89 12.49 -20.54 -2.32
N TYR A 90 13.27 -20.44 -1.24
CA TYR A 90 14.55 -19.72 -1.22
C TYR A 90 15.79 -20.63 -1.21
N THR A 91 15.69 -21.88 -1.67
CA THR A 91 16.82 -22.83 -1.72
C THR A 91 17.68 -22.76 -2.99
N LEU A 92 17.43 -21.83 -3.93
CA LEU A 92 18.20 -21.75 -5.18
C LEU A 92 19.10 -20.51 -5.29
N GLU A 93 20.36 -20.83 -5.60
CA GLU A 93 21.46 -20.04 -6.15
C GLU A 93 22.12 -18.98 -5.26
N GLY A 94 23.45 -19.14 -5.14
CA GLY A 94 24.33 -18.35 -4.30
C GLY A 94 25.40 -17.64 -5.11
N GLY A 95 25.49 -16.33 -4.91
CA GLY A 95 26.62 -15.48 -5.25
C GLY A 95 26.71 -14.40 -4.19
N ILE A 96 27.86 -14.28 -3.52
CA ILE A 96 28.02 -13.44 -2.31
C ILE A 96 28.91 -12.25 -2.65
N GLU A 97 28.40 -11.03 -2.46
CA GLU A 97 29.24 -9.85 -2.24
C GLU A 97 28.89 -9.22 -0.89
N LYS A 98 29.89 -9.17 0.00
CA LYS A 98 29.79 -8.53 1.32
C LYS A 98 30.12 -7.04 1.18
N ALA A 99 29.12 -6.18 1.24
CA ALA A 99 29.33 -4.75 1.40
C ALA A 99 29.17 -4.37 2.89
N SER A 100 30.26 -4.29 3.63
CA SER A 100 30.29 -3.63 4.94
C SER A 100 30.50 -2.14 4.73
N SER A 101 29.46 -1.31 4.91
CA SER A 101 29.64 0.14 4.97
C SER A 101 29.69 0.58 6.44
N THR A 102 30.84 1.10 6.86
CA THR A 102 31.03 1.86 8.10
C THR A 102 30.16 3.13 8.07
N ILE A 103 29.53 3.45 9.20
CA ILE A 103 28.59 4.58 9.36
C ILE A 103 29.39 5.76 9.92
N GLU A 104 29.82 6.69 9.07
CA GLU A 104 30.67 7.82 9.52
C GLU A 104 29.92 9.13 9.79
N ASN A 105 28.67 9.29 9.36
CA ASN A 105 27.81 10.40 9.79
C ASN A 105 26.34 10.05 9.65
N GLU A 106 25.61 10.00 10.77
CA GLU A 106 24.23 9.55 10.81
C GLU A 106 23.25 10.74 10.85
N ASN A 107 22.41 10.84 9.81
CA ASN A 107 21.41 11.90 9.64
C ASN A 107 20.38 11.91 10.79
N ILE A 108 19.80 13.07 11.10
CA ILE A 108 18.85 13.28 12.22
C ILE A 108 17.65 12.34 12.10
N PHE A 109 17.19 12.07 10.88
CA PHE A 109 16.14 11.09 10.60
C PHE A 109 16.45 9.68 11.14
N TYR A 110 17.70 9.21 10.96
CA TYR A 110 18.10 7.89 11.46
C TYR A 110 18.26 7.88 12.97
N LYS A 111 18.73 8.99 13.57
CA LYS A 111 18.79 9.17 15.03
C LYS A 111 17.41 9.18 15.68
N PHE A 112 16.41 9.76 15.02
CA PHE A 112 15.02 9.75 15.50
C PHE A 112 14.42 8.35 15.48
N ASN A 113 14.53 7.64 14.35
CA ASN A 113 14.08 6.25 14.24
C ASN A 113 14.79 5.32 15.25
N ARG A 114 16.08 5.55 15.50
CA ARG A 114 16.87 4.87 16.52
C ARG A 114 16.28 5.02 17.93
N ARG A 115 15.76 6.20 18.27
CA ARG A 115 15.17 6.47 19.59
C ARG A 115 13.81 5.81 19.79
N ILE A 116 13.04 5.65 18.71
CA ILE A 116 11.73 4.98 18.73
C ILE A 116 11.89 3.45 18.81
N MET A 117 12.99 2.91 18.28
CA MET A 117 13.19 1.46 18.18
C MET A 117 13.94 0.88 19.38
N GLY A 118 13.45 -0.28 19.86
CA GLY A 118 14.17 -1.06 20.87
C GLY A 118 15.54 -1.55 20.36
N SER A 119 16.53 -1.60 21.26
CA SER A 119 17.96 -1.82 20.93
C SER A 119 18.25 -3.10 20.13
N LYS A 120 17.35 -4.10 20.18
CA LYS A 120 17.51 -5.38 19.48
C LYS A 120 17.38 -5.27 17.96
N TRP A 121 16.59 -4.33 17.46
CA TRP A 121 16.15 -4.25 16.05
C TRP A 121 16.68 -3.03 15.30
N GLU A 122 17.16 -2.06 16.07
CA GLU A 122 17.52 -0.72 15.65
C GLU A 122 18.53 -0.70 14.48
N GLY A 123 19.67 -1.37 14.64
CA GLY A 123 20.70 -1.41 13.59
C GLY A 123 20.20 -2.05 12.29
N LEU A 124 19.38 -3.10 12.38
CA LEU A 124 18.82 -3.77 11.20
C LEU A 124 17.88 -2.86 10.45
N VAL A 125 16.93 -2.24 11.15
CA VAL A 125 15.97 -1.34 10.51
C VAL A 125 16.68 -0.16 9.86
N ILE A 126 17.66 0.45 10.54
CA ILE A 126 18.42 1.58 9.98
C ILE A 126 19.18 1.15 8.73
N THR A 127 19.78 -0.04 8.71
CA THR A 127 20.44 -0.54 7.50
C THR A 127 19.45 -0.74 6.35
N GLN A 128 18.26 -1.28 6.63
CA GLN A 128 17.22 -1.45 5.61
C GLN A 128 16.70 -0.11 5.07
N LEU A 129 16.46 0.87 5.96
CA LEU A 129 16.05 2.22 5.56
C LEU A 129 17.14 2.89 4.69
N LYS A 130 18.41 2.82 5.09
CA LYS A 130 19.53 3.36 4.31
C LYS A 130 19.64 2.68 2.95
N GLN A 131 19.52 1.35 2.89
CA GLN A 131 19.57 0.61 1.63
C GLN A 131 18.41 0.98 0.71
N PHE A 132 17.21 1.19 1.28
CA PHE A 132 16.04 1.65 0.54
C PHE A 132 16.28 3.01 -0.12
N PHE A 133 16.72 4.01 0.65
CA PHE A 133 16.98 5.36 0.13
C PHE A 133 18.22 5.46 -0.76
N ARG A 134 19.20 4.57 -0.63
CA ARG A 134 20.42 4.59 -1.47
C ARG A 134 20.15 4.15 -2.91
N LYS A 135 19.14 3.30 -3.13
CA LYS A 135 18.78 2.82 -4.48
C LYS A 135 17.95 3.88 -5.20
N LYS A 136 18.54 4.51 -6.23
CA LYS A 136 17.85 5.52 -7.07
C LYS A 136 16.54 5.00 -7.65
N GLU A 137 16.48 3.72 -8.03
CA GLU A 137 15.25 3.06 -8.51
C GLU A 137 14.08 3.21 -7.53
N ASN A 138 14.33 3.07 -6.23
CA ASN A 138 13.29 3.19 -5.21
C ASN A 138 12.80 4.63 -5.09
N ILE A 139 13.71 5.60 -5.13
CA ILE A 139 13.34 7.03 -5.13
C ILE A 139 12.49 7.35 -6.36
N THR A 140 12.89 6.89 -7.54
CA THR A 140 12.12 7.09 -8.76
C THR A 140 10.73 6.46 -8.67
N LYS A 141 10.60 5.25 -8.11
CA LYS A 141 9.29 4.62 -7.85
C LYS A 141 8.44 5.44 -6.88
N LEU A 142 9.01 5.98 -5.81
CA LEU A 142 8.29 6.83 -4.87
C LEU A 142 7.78 8.12 -5.51
N VAL A 143 8.62 8.78 -6.31
CA VAL A 143 8.24 9.99 -7.06
C VAL A 143 7.16 9.68 -8.09
N TYR A 144 7.29 8.57 -8.82
CA TYR A 144 6.28 8.13 -9.79
C TYR A 144 4.92 7.88 -9.12
N LEU A 145 4.91 7.15 -8.01
CA LEU A 145 3.69 6.89 -7.25
C LEU A 145 3.10 8.16 -6.64
N GLY A 146 3.95 9.08 -6.17
CA GLY A 146 3.52 10.38 -5.69
C GLY A 146 2.83 11.18 -6.79
N GLY A 147 3.47 11.29 -7.96
CA GLY A 147 2.89 11.96 -9.12
C GLY A 147 1.57 11.31 -9.56
N LEU A 148 1.50 9.98 -9.61
CA LEU A 148 0.30 9.25 -9.99
C LEU A 148 -0.84 9.44 -8.97
N THR A 149 -0.53 9.43 -7.67
CA THR A 149 -1.51 9.72 -6.61
C THR A 149 -2.00 11.17 -6.70
N CYS A 150 -1.10 12.13 -6.99
CA CYS A 150 -1.47 13.53 -7.26
C CYS A 150 -2.41 13.66 -8.45
N VAL A 151 -2.13 12.98 -9.57
CA VAL A 151 -2.99 12.98 -10.76
C VAL A 151 -4.37 12.40 -10.42
N TYR A 152 -4.44 11.30 -9.67
CA TYR A 152 -5.74 10.77 -9.23
C TYR A 152 -6.49 11.76 -8.35
N GLY A 153 -5.83 12.38 -7.37
CA GLY A 153 -6.46 13.37 -6.52
C GLY A 153 -7.01 14.56 -7.29
N LEU A 154 -6.29 15.04 -8.32
CA LEU A 154 -6.80 16.09 -9.21
C LEU A 154 -8.01 15.63 -10.03
N ILE A 155 -7.98 14.42 -10.60
CA ILE A 155 -9.13 13.87 -11.35
C ILE A 155 -10.37 13.78 -10.46
N PHE A 156 -10.22 13.25 -9.24
CA PHE A 156 -11.33 13.18 -8.29
C PHE A 156 -11.83 14.57 -7.89
N SER A 157 -10.93 15.54 -7.70
CA SER A 157 -11.29 16.93 -7.43
C SER A 157 -12.14 17.54 -8.55
N PHE A 158 -11.78 17.31 -9.81
CA PHE A 158 -12.55 17.82 -10.96
C PHE A 158 -13.90 17.12 -11.10
N SER A 159 -13.96 15.79 -10.89
CA SER A 159 -15.19 15.02 -11.00
C SER A 159 -16.26 15.42 -9.97
N MET A 160 -15.86 15.92 -8.80
CA MET A 160 -16.78 16.31 -7.73
C MET A 160 -17.22 17.78 -7.80
N ARG A 161 -16.59 18.60 -8.64
CA ARG A 161 -16.97 20.01 -8.86
C ARG A 161 -18.40 20.15 -9.41
N GLU A 162 -18.90 19.14 -10.11
CA GLU A 162 -20.24 19.14 -10.70
C GLU A 162 -21.38 18.83 -9.69
N ALA A 163 -21.05 18.44 -8.46
CA ALA A 163 -22.02 18.22 -7.38
C ALA A 163 -21.76 19.17 -6.18
N PRO A 164 -22.04 20.48 -6.32
CA PRO A 164 -21.77 21.46 -5.27
C PRO A 164 -22.79 21.27 -4.14
N GLY A 165 -22.33 20.91 -2.93
CA GLY A 165 -23.23 20.94 -1.78
C GLY A 165 -22.73 20.38 -0.46
N ASP A 166 -21.75 19.46 -0.44
CA ASP A 166 -21.47 18.72 0.80
C ASP A 166 -20.00 18.78 1.22
N PHE A 167 -19.71 19.43 2.35
CA PHE A 167 -18.37 19.41 2.97
C PHE A 167 -17.90 17.98 3.27
N LEU A 168 -18.86 17.07 3.47
CA LEU A 168 -18.65 15.62 3.62
C LEU A 168 -18.07 14.96 2.35
N SER A 169 -18.38 15.49 1.16
CA SER A 169 -17.89 14.97 -0.13
C SER A 169 -16.38 15.18 -0.31
N GLY A 170 -15.84 16.32 0.13
CA GLY A 170 -14.41 16.62 0.04
C GLY A 170 -13.57 15.72 0.95
N GLY A 171 -14.03 15.51 2.19
CA GLY A 171 -13.39 14.59 3.14
C GLY A 171 -13.35 13.15 2.63
N PHE A 172 -14.42 12.70 1.97
CA PHE A 172 -14.49 11.38 1.36
C PHE A 172 -13.48 11.20 0.21
N VAL A 173 -13.29 12.23 -0.63
CA VAL A 173 -12.30 12.22 -1.71
C VAL A 173 -10.88 12.12 -1.17
N VAL A 174 -10.54 12.94 -0.17
CA VAL A 174 -9.20 12.90 0.47
C VAL A 174 -8.91 11.50 0.97
N LEU A 175 -9.87 10.88 1.68
CA LEU A 175 -9.67 9.56 2.24
C LEU A 175 -9.56 8.48 1.15
N MET A 176 -10.35 8.55 0.09
CA MET A 176 -10.23 7.61 -1.04
C MET A 176 -8.86 7.73 -1.73
N VAL A 177 -8.37 8.94 -1.96
CA VAL A 177 -7.07 9.19 -2.57
C VAL A 177 -5.93 8.71 -1.67
N VAL A 178 -6.00 8.98 -0.35
CA VAL A 178 -5.03 8.49 0.63
C VAL A 178 -5.03 6.98 0.70
N PHE A 179 -6.21 6.34 0.70
CA PHE A 179 -6.35 4.89 0.76
C PHE A 179 -5.80 4.21 -0.51
N MET A 180 -6.18 4.70 -1.69
CA MET A 180 -5.67 4.23 -2.98
C MET A 180 -4.15 4.43 -3.08
N GLY A 181 -3.67 5.62 -2.71
CA GLY A 181 -2.24 5.92 -2.65
C GLY A 181 -1.51 4.95 -1.74
N GLY A 182 -1.99 4.77 -0.51
CA GLY A 182 -1.41 3.85 0.48
C GLY A 182 -1.34 2.40 -0.03
N MET A 183 -2.38 1.92 -0.71
CA MET A 183 -2.38 0.59 -1.31
C MET A 183 -1.34 0.44 -2.43
N LEU A 184 -1.23 1.45 -3.32
CA LEU A 184 -0.25 1.47 -4.40
C LEU A 184 1.20 1.52 -3.86
N TYR A 185 1.45 2.36 -2.86
CA TYR A 185 2.72 2.40 -2.15
C TYR A 185 3.04 1.05 -1.50
N GLY A 186 2.07 0.45 -0.80
CA GLY A 186 2.23 -0.85 -0.16
C GLY A 186 2.63 -1.96 -1.12
N LEU A 187 1.94 -2.09 -2.26
CA LEU A 187 2.23 -3.10 -3.28
C LEU A 187 3.64 -2.93 -3.86
N MET A 188 4.01 -1.71 -4.23
CA MET A 188 5.32 -1.44 -4.84
C MET A 188 6.47 -1.62 -3.84
N LEU A 189 6.31 -1.13 -2.60
CA LEU A 189 7.31 -1.34 -1.56
C LEU A 189 7.42 -2.81 -1.14
N GLY A 190 6.31 -3.55 -1.13
CA GLY A 190 6.30 -4.99 -0.92
C GLY A 190 7.12 -5.75 -1.97
N SER A 191 7.00 -5.36 -3.25
CA SER A 191 7.82 -5.93 -4.33
C SER A 191 9.31 -5.70 -4.11
N PHE A 192 9.69 -4.53 -3.58
CA PHE A 192 11.08 -4.22 -3.25
C PHE A 192 11.62 -5.14 -2.16
N ILE A 193 10.85 -5.42 -1.10
CA ILE A 193 11.26 -6.36 -0.06
C ILE A 193 11.50 -7.72 -0.68
N PHE A 194 10.57 -8.20 -1.50
CA PHE A 194 10.65 -9.55 -2.05
C PHE A 194 11.88 -9.74 -2.94
N VAL A 195 12.23 -8.75 -3.76
CA VAL A 195 13.42 -8.82 -4.63
C VAL A 195 14.70 -8.58 -3.82
N GLY A 196 14.72 -7.56 -2.97
CA GLY A 196 15.92 -7.15 -2.24
C GLY A 196 16.29 -8.05 -1.06
N SER A 197 15.33 -8.79 -0.50
CA SER A 197 15.58 -9.70 0.61
C SER A 197 16.17 -11.04 0.19
N LYS A 198 16.07 -11.44 -1.08
CA LYS A 198 16.58 -12.73 -1.58
C LYS A 198 18.06 -12.95 -1.23
N ASP A 199 18.90 -11.95 -1.49
CA ASP A 199 20.34 -12.06 -1.27
C ASP A 199 20.70 -11.97 0.22
N LEU A 200 19.98 -11.15 0.98
CA LEU A 200 20.21 -10.93 2.41
C LEU A 200 19.73 -12.09 3.27
N LEU A 201 18.69 -12.81 2.84
CA LEU A 201 18.12 -13.93 3.57
C LEU A 201 19.12 -15.08 3.71
N TRP A 202 19.95 -15.30 2.70
CA TRP A 202 21.06 -16.27 2.75
C TRP A 202 22.10 -15.94 3.82
N VAL A 203 22.47 -14.67 3.93
CA VAL A 203 23.42 -14.20 4.94
C VAL A 203 22.83 -14.34 6.35
N TYR A 204 21.54 -14.02 6.52
CA TYR A 204 20.86 -14.11 7.81
C TYR A 204 20.51 -15.54 8.24
N LYS A 205 20.33 -16.47 7.31
CA LYS A 205 20.14 -17.89 7.64
C LYS A 205 21.38 -18.51 8.31
N ARG A 206 22.57 -17.99 8.02
CA ARG A 206 23.84 -18.37 8.68
C ARG A 206 24.17 -17.54 9.92
N SER A 207 23.36 -16.54 10.23
CA SER A 207 23.57 -15.63 11.36
C SER A 207 22.89 -16.16 12.62
N PRO A 208 23.48 -15.99 13.82
CA PRO A 208 22.89 -16.42 15.09
C PRO A 208 21.55 -15.73 15.41
N ARG A 209 21.18 -14.67 14.69
CA ARG A 209 19.95 -13.90 14.91
C ARG A 209 18.70 -14.47 14.22
N ASN A 210 18.81 -15.56 13.45
CA ASN A 210 17.72 -16.20 12.69
C ASN A 210 17.04 -15.30 11.64
N VAL A 211 16.38 -15.93 10.66
CA VAL A 211 15.66 -15.25 9.56
C VAL A 211 14.51 -14.38 10.07
N ASN A 212 13.88 -14.79 11.18
CA ASN A 212 12.83 -14.01 11.84
C ASN A 212 13.28 -12.58 12.10
N SER A 213 14.56 -12.39 12.43
CA SER A 213 15.06 -11.07 12.75
C SER A 213 15.09 -10.13 11.52
N LEU A 214 15.43 -10.71 10.36
CA LEU A 214 15.39 -9.99 9.11
C LEU A 214 13.97 -9.58 8.73
N VAL A 215 13.01 -10.51 8.83
CA VAL A 215 11.60 -10.28 8.46
C VAL A 215 10.98 -9.15 9.30
N TYR A 216 11.13 -9.18 10.62
CA TYR A 216 10.62 -8.10 11.48
C TYR A 216 11.26 -6.75 11.16
N SER A 217 12.57 -6.71 10.87
CA SER A 217 13.22 -5.47 10.50
C SER A 217 12.67 -4.85 9.20
N TYR A 218 12.33 -5.68 8.20
CA TYR A 218 11.69 -5.22 6.97
C TYR A 218 10.28 -4.71 7.19
N ILE A 219 9.47 -5.45 7.95
CA ILE A 219 8.08 -5.05 8.24
C ILE A 219 8.08 -3.68 8.94
N ILE A 220 8.93 -3.48 9.94
CA ILE A 220 8.95 -2.20 10.66
C ILE A 220 9.54 -1.07 9.79
N ALA A 221 10.58 -1.34 9.00
CA ALA A 221 11.12 -0.36 8.06
C ALA A 221 10.04 0.12 7.07
N MET A 222 9.24 -0.79 6.53
CA MET A 222 8.15 -0.44 5.62
C MET A 222 6.99 0.25 6.31
N LEU A 223 6.67 -0.13 7.54
CA LEU A 223 5.67 0.57 8.32
C LEU A 223 6.08 2.03 8.51
N ILE A 224 7.34 2.31 8.84
CA ILE A 224 7.87 3.67 8.95
C ILE A 224 7.73 4.43 7.62
N ILE A 225 8.20 3.85 6.51
CA ILE A 225 8.13 4.50 5.19
C ILE A 225 6.69 4.77 4.79
N ASN A 226 5.80 3.77 4.89
CA ASN A 226 4.38 3.91 4.54
C ASN A 226 3.68 4.95 5.42
N THR A 227 3.98 4.98 6.72
CA THR A 227 3.37 5.97 7.62
C THR A 227 3.78 7.38 7.23
N ILE A 228 5.07 7.61 6.94
CA ILE A 228 5.57 8.92 6.50
C ILE A 228 4.92 9.34 5.17
N LEU A 229 4.84 8.42 4.21
CA LEU A 229 4.23 8.70 2.91
C LEU A 229 2.73 8.97 3.04
N ALA A 230 2.00 8.15 3.81
CA ALA A 230 0.58 8.34 4.03
C ALA A 230 0.29 9.67 4.72
N LEU A 231 1.06 10.05 5.75
CA LEU A 231 0.94 11.36 6.39
C LEU A 231 1.26 12.50 5.41
N GLY A 232 2.33 12.38 4.63
CA GLY A 232 2.69 13.39 3.63
C GLY A 232 1.60 13.60 2.58
N VAL A 233 1.04 12.51 2.04
CA VAL A 233 -0.06 12.54 1.07
C VAL A 233 -1.33 13.12 1.71
N THR A 234 -1.65 12.73 2.95
CA THR A 234 -2.82 13.25 3.66
C THR A 234 -2.71 14.76 3.86
N ILE A 235 -1.59 15.24 4.41
CA ILE A 235 -1.35 16.68 4.63
C ILE A 235 -1.41 17.44 3.30
N PHE A 236 -0.77 16.92 2.26
CA PHE A 236 -0.76 17.54 0.94
C PHE A 236 -2.18 17.70 0.38
N PHE A 237 -3.00 16.64 0.42
CA PHE A 237 -4.36 16.71 -0.09
C PHE A 237 -5.28 17.53 0.80
N THR A 238 -5.19 17.41 2.13
CA THR A 238 -5.96 18.27 3.04
C THR A 238 -5.69 19.75 2.73
N ILE A 239 -4.44 20.15 2.55
CA ILE A 239 -4.09 21.52 2.14
C ILE A 239 -4.69 21.84 0.76
N LEU A 240 -4.51 20.95 -0.23
CA LEU A 240 -5.00 21.19 -1.60
C LEU A 240 -6.52 21.40 -1.65
N PHE A 241 -7.27 20.62 -0.87
CA PHE A 241 -8.73 20.68 -0.84
C PHE A 241 -9.27 21.77 0.11
N GLU A 242 -8.58 22.09 1.20
CA GLU A 242 -8.99 23.16 2.15
C GLU A 242 -8.69 24.56 1.62
N PHE A 243 -7.60 24.72 0.84
CA PHE A 243 -7.20 26.03 0.33
C PHE A 243 -7.96 26.51 -0.91
N ASP A 244 -8.98 25.79 -1.40
CA ASP A 244 -9.81 26.25 -2.51
C ASP A 244 -8.96 26.76 -3.70
N ALA A 245 -7.79 26.14 -3.94
CA ALA A 245 -6.82 26.61 -4.93
C ALA A 245 -7.34 26.53 -6.39
N PHE A 246 -8.57 26.05 -6.55
CA PHE A 246 -9.32 25.94 -7.81
C PHE A 246 -10.67 26.67 -7.78
N TYR A 247 -10.95 27.50 -6.76
CA TYR A 247 -12.12 28.42 -6.67
C TYR A 247 -11.83 29.83 -7.23
N VAL A 248 -10.92 29.92 -8.21
CA VAL A 248 -10.84 31.07 -9.14
C VAL A 248 -11.35 30.65 -10.50
#